data_AF-A0A7C9DVN5-F1
#
_entry.id   AF-A0A7C9DVN5-F1
#
_cell.length_a   1.000
_cell.length_b   1.000
_cell.length_c   1.000
_cell.angle_alpha   90.00
_cell.angle_beta   90.00
_cell.angle_gamma   90.00
#
_symmetry.space_group_name_H-M   'P 1'
#
loop_
_entity.id
_entity.type
_entity.pdbx_description
1 polymer ?
#
loop_
_entity_poly.entity_id
_entity_poly.type
_entity_poly.pdbx_seq_one_letter_code
_entity_poly.pdbx_strand_id
1 'polypeptide(L)'
;MLARRKVYVSETRNKATVELIERAVKLFPEARIVNKFEDDTCNRVAYTLVFKITPRSSSSLTPLKGVFTIVKSAVDVVDLNKHVGSHPRRRVVDHIGFH
;
A
#
# COMPACT_ATOMS: atom_id res chain seq x y z
N MET A 1 -2.54 -18.15 -10.99
CA MET A 1 -3.67 -17.34 -10.46
C MET A 1 -3.16 -15.92 -10.18
N LEU A 2 -4.04 -14.93 -10.09
CA LEU A 2 -3.71 -13.57 -9.62
C LEU A 2 -4.49 -13.27 -8.34
N ALA A 3 -3.94 -12.43 -7.47
CA ALA A 3 -4.68 -11.86 -6.32
C ALA A 3 -4.58 -10.33 -6.34
N ARG A 4 -5.67 -9.64 -5.98
CA ARG A 4 -5.76 -8.18 -5.99
C ARG A 4 -5.81 -7.65 -4.56
N ARG A 5 -4.97 -6.70 -4.21
CA ARG A 5 -4.95 -6.08 -2.87
C ARG A 5 -5.13 -4.58 -3.00
N LYS A 6 -6.13 -4.01 -2.33
CA LYS A 6 -6.31 -2.55 -2.25
C LYS A 6 -5.76 -2.07 -0.92
N VAL A 7 -4.74 -1.21 -0.92
CA VAL A 7 -4.12 -0.66 0.29
C VAL A 7 -4.35 0.85 0.31
N TYR A 8 -4.97 1.35 1.39
CA TYR A 8 -5.24 2.77 1.59
C TYR A 8 -4.27 3.33 2.62
N VAL A 9 -3.36 4.18 2.19
CA VAL A 9 -2.38 4.86 3.05
C VAL A 9 -2.79 6.31 3.26
N SER A 10 -2.62 6.75 4.49
CA SER A 10 -2.98 8.06 5.00
C SER A 10 -1.88 9.11 4.77
N GLU A 11 -1.39 9.22 3.53
CA GLU A 11 -0.55 10.32 3.04
C GLU A 11 -0.55 10.36 1.50
N THR A 12 -0.54 11.55 0.89
CA THR A 12 -0.49 11.77 -0.57
C THR A 12 0.23 13.07 -0.99
N ARG A 13 0.39 14.03 -0.07
CA ARG A 13 0.99 15.36 -0.29
C ARG A 13 2.51 15.30 -0.22
N ASN A 14 3.05 14.60 0.76
CA ASN A 14 4.49 14.34 0.87
C ASN A 14 4.92 13.30 -0.17
N LYS A 15 5.27 13.78 -1.38
CA LYS A 15 5.67 12.92 -2.50
C LYS A 15 6.89 12.05 -2.21
N ALA A 16 7.85 12.52 -1.39
CA ALA A 16 8.99 11.70 -0.98
C ALA A 16 8.55 10.48 -0.12
N THR A 17 7.65 10.70 0.85
CA THR A 17 7.02 9.61 1.63
C THR A 17 6.25 8.64 0.72
N VAL A 18 5.43 9.16 -0.19
CA VAL A 18 4.65 8.37 -1.16
C VAL A 18 5.57 7.50 -2.02
N GLU A 19 6.66 8.07 -2.56
CA GLU A 19 7.66 7.33 -3.33
C GLU A 19 8.38 6.24 -2.53
N LEU A 20 8.73 6.49 -1.26
CA LEU A 20 9.37 5.47 -0.41
C LEU A 20 8.46 4.24 -0.24
N ILE A 21 7.16 4.46 -0.05
CA ILE A 21 6.14 3.41 0.05
C ILE A 21 5.99 2.66 -1.28
N GLU A 22 6.04 3.34 -2.43
CA GLU A 22 6.02 2.71 -3.75
C GLU A 22 7.28 1.88 -4.04
N ARG A 23 8.46 2.35 -3.60
CA ARG A 23 9.73 1.62 -3.72
C ARG A 23 9.69 0.29 -2.96
N ALA A 24 8.98 0.22 -1.83
CA ALA A 24 8.79 -1.02 -1.07
C ALA A 24 8.11 -2.16 -1.88
N VAL A 25 7.26 -1.83 -2.87
CA VAL A 25 6.65 -2.83 -3.77
C VAL A 25 7.67 -3.41 -4.74
N LYS A 26 8.64 -2.61 -5.19
CA LYS A 26 9.65 -2.99 -6.20
C LYS A 26 10.61 -4.08 -5.70
N LEU A 27 10.62 -4.33 -4.38
CA LEU A 27 11.33 -5.45 -3.74
C LEU A 27 10.70 -6.83 -4.03
N PHE A 28 9.49 -6.89 -4.61
CA PHE A 28 8.77 -8.12 -4.91
C PHE A 28 8.56 -8.26 -6.44
N PRO A 29 9.35 -9.08 -7.14
CA PRO A 29 9.25 -9.25 -8.59
C PRO A 29 7.85 -9.67 -9.07
N GLU A 30 7.12 -10.45 -8.26
CA GLU A 30 5.76 -10.95 -8.53
C GLU A 30 4.65 -9.93 -8.27
N ALA A 31 4.98 -8.76 -7.71
CA ALA A 31 4.05 -7.70 -7.35
C ALA A 31 4.07 -6.55 -8.35
N ARG A 32 2.90 -5.97 -8.66
CA ARG A 32 2.80 -4.69 -9.39
C ARG A 32 1.72 -3.81 -8.78
N ILE A 33 2.02 -2.52 -8.60
CA ILE A 33 0.96 -1.50 -8.53
C ILE A 33 0.37 -1.40 -9.94
N VAL A 34 -0.93 -1.65 -10.07
CA VAL A 34 -1.67 -1.54 -11.34
C VAL A 34 -2.59 -0.32 -11.37
N ASN A 35 -2.85 0.30 -10.22
CA ASN A 35 -3.47 1.61 -10.14
C ASN A 35 -3.01 2.35 -8.87
N LYS A 36 -2.90 3.67 -8.97
CA LYS A 36 -2.68 4.60 -7.85
C LYS A 36 -3.72 5.70 -7.97
N PHE A 37 -4.49 5.91 -6.91
CA PHE A 37 -5.44 7.02 -6.80
C PHE A 37 -5.00 7.93 -5.66
N GLU A 38 -4.68 9.18 -5.99
CA GLU A 38 -4.29 10.23 -5.03
C GLU A 38 -5.51 11.11 -4.73
N ASP A 39 -5.86 11.24 -3.45
CA ASP A 39 -6.96 12.09 -2.96
C ASP A 39 -6.36 13.17 -2.06
N ASP A 40 -6.08 14.34 -2.64
CA ASP A 40 -5.48 15.45 -1.89
C ASP A 40 -6.40 15.96 -0.78
N THR A 41 -7.70 16.12 -1.06
CA THR A 41 -8.69 16.63 -0.11
C THR A 41 -8.71 15.81 1.18
N CYS A 42 -8.69 14.49 1.03
CA CYS A 42 -8.59 13.54 2.14
C CYS A 42 -7.16 13.34 2.67
N ASN A 43 -6.16 13.89 1.97
CA ASN A 43 -4.73 13.56 2.02
C ASN A 43 -4.48 12.06 2.22
N ARG A 44 -4.92 11.27 1.23
CA ARG A 44 -4.96 9.80 1.25
C ARG A 44 -4.57 9.27 -0.12
N VAL A 45 -3.84 8.16 -0.18
CA VAL A 45 -3.52 7.44 -1.42
C VAL A 45 -4.06 6.01 -1.36
N ALA A 46 -4.62 5.54 -2.47
CA ALA A 46 -5.12 4.18 -2.62
C ALA A 46 -4.35 3.45 -3.72
N TYR A 47 -3.57 2.44 -3.33
CA TYR A 47 -2.86 1.54 -4.25
C TYR A 47 -3.72 0.32 -4.55
N THR A 48 -3.86 -0.02 -5.83
CA THR A 48 -4.32 -1.35 -6.25
C THR A 48 -3.11 -2.15 -6.70
N LEU A 49 -2.84 -3.24 -5.99
CA LEU A 49 -1.74 -4.16 -6.21
C LEU A 49 -2.28 -5.44 -6.84
N VAL A 50 -1.50 -6.04 -7.73
CA VAL A 50 -1.73 -7.40 -8.26
C VAL A 50 -0.48 -8.24 -8.02
N PHE A 51 -0.70 -9.47 -7.55
CA PHE A 51 0.35 -10.44 -7.27
C PHE A 51 0.16 -11.72 -8.09
N LYS A 52 1.25 -12.24 -8.68
CA LYS A 52 1.26 -13.53 -9.37
C LYS A 52 1.33 -14.68 -8.36
N ILE A 53 0.30 -15.53 -8.33
CA ILE A 53 0.27 -16.75 -7.49
C ILE A 53 0.62 -17.98 -8.34
N THR A 54 1.73 -18.62 -7.98
CA THR A 54 2.19 -19.93 -8.45
C THR A 54 1.59 -21.06 -7.58
N PRO A 55 0.71 -21.94 -8.11
CA PRO A 55 -0.02 -22.92 -7.28
C PRO A 55 0.83 -24.01 -6.62
N ARG A 56 2.10 -24.15 -6.98
CA ARG A 56 2.95 -25.30 -6.63
C ARG A 56 4.14 -24.97 -5.73
N SER A 57 4.17 -23.75 -5.18
CA SER A 57 5.24 -23.24 -4.31
C SER A 57 4.72 -22.95 -2.90
N SER A 58 5.43 -23.41 -1.86
CA SER A 58 5.19 -23.03 -0.46
C SER A 58 5.31 -21.51 -0.21
N SER A 59 5.86 -20.77 -1.17
CA SER A 59 5.83 -19.30 -1.32
C SER A 59 4.43 -18.66 -1.40
N SER A 60 3.34 -19.37 -1.07
CA SER A 60 1.94 -18.87 -1.16
C SER A 60 1.68 -17.57 -0.37
N LEU A 61 2.56 -17.24 0.59
CA LEU A 61 2.56 -15.99 1.35
C LEU A 61 3.13 -14.78 0.59
N THR A 62 3.65 -14.88 -0.64
CA THR A 62 4.23 -13.71 -1.36
C THR A 62 3.25 -12.52 -1.52
N PRO A 63 1.94 -12.69 -1.77
CA PRO A 63 0.99 -11.56 -1.80
C PRO A 63 0.81 -10.89 -0.44
N LEU A 64 0.92 -11.65 0.65
CA LEU A 64 0.84 -11.13 2.01
C LEU A 64 2.13 -10.40 2.40
N LYS A 65 3.30 -10.98 2.11
CA LYS A 65 4.61 -10.36 2.35
C LYS A 65 4.72 -9.00 1.67
N GLY A 66 4.37 -8.91 0.38
CA GLY A 66 4.41 -7.64 -0.35
C GLY A 66 3.47 -6.58 0.22
N VAL A 67 2.24 -6.95 0.61
CA VAL A 67 1.33 -6.01 1.32
C VAL A 67 1.93 -5.58 2.66
N PHE A 68 2.46 -6.50 3.47
CA PHE A 68 3.03 -6.15 4.77
C PHE A 68 4.28 -5.27 4.66
N THR A 69 5.09 -5.38 3.59
CA THR A 69 6.23 -4.47 3.37
C THR A 69 5.77 -3.05 3.03
N ILE A 70 4.67 -2.89 2.28
CA ILE A 70 4.04 -1.58 2.05
C ILE A 70 3.51 -1.00 3.35
N VAL A 71 2.81 -1.83 4.15
CA VAL A 71 2.25 -1.41 5.45
C VAL A 71 3.35 -0.98 6.40
N LYS A 72 4.45 -1.76 6.51
CA LYS A 72 5.63 -1.39 7.30
C LYS A 72 6.24 -0.09 6.79
N SER A 73 6.55 -0.02 5.49
CA SER A 73 7.18 1.16 4.90
C SER A 73 6.34 2.42 5.06
N ALA A 74 5.01 2.33 5.08
CA ALA A 74 4.14 3.45 5.37
C ALA A 74 4.20 3.85 6.85
N VAL A 75 4.08 2.89 7.77
CA VAL A 75 4.18 3.12 9.22
C VAL A 75 5.54 3.72 9.61
N ASP A 76 6.61 3.32 8.94
CA ASP A 76 7.98 3.81 9.18
C ASP A 76 8.19 5.28 8.72
N VAL A 77 7.34 5.84 7.83
CA VAL A 77 7.59 7.15 7.18
C VAL A 77 6.40 8.15 7.19
N VAL A 78 5.25 7.79 7.78
CA VAL A 78 4.05 8.64 7.86
C VAL A 78 3.79 9.06 9.31
N ASP A 79 4.02 10.34 9.61
CA ASP A 79 3.72 10.91 10.92
C ASP A 79 2.24 11.34 11.03
N LEU A 80 1.42 10.50 11.68
CA LEU A 80 0.00 10.80 11.92
C LEU A 80 -0.23 12.05 12.77
N ASN A 81 0.74 12.49 13.59
CA ASN A 81 0.56 13.67 14.44
C ASN A 81 0.54 14.96 13.60
N LYS A 82 0.99 14.90 12.34
CA LYS A 82 0.94 15.99 11.35
C LYS A 82 -0.21 15.79 10.33
N HIS A 83 -1.14 14.87 10.58
CA HIS A 83 -2.16 14.47 9.61
C HIS A 83 -3.40 15.38 9.61
N VAL A 84 -3.54 16.20 8.56
CA VAL A 84 -4.79 16.91 8.23
C VAL A 84 -5.35 16.46 6.87
N GLY A 85 -6.66 16.21 6.80
CA GLY A 85 -7.40 15.77 5.62
C GLY A 85 -8.88 15.56 5.97
N SER A 86 -9.79 15.65 4.99
CA SER A 86 -11.24 15.63 5.22
C SER A 86 -11.85 14.28 5.62
N HIS A 87 -11.20 13.16 5.26
CA HIS A 87 -11.73 11.82 5.53
C HIS A 87 -11.41 11.36 6.97
N PRO A 88 -12.40 10.85 7.73
CA PRO A 88 -12.15 10.21 9.01
C PRO A 88 -11.16 9.05 8.88
N ARG A 89 -10.16 8.98 9.78
CA ARG A 89 -9.15 7.92 9.83
C ARG A 89 -8.81 7.57 11.26
N ARG A 90 -8.11 6.44 11.48
CA ARG A 90 -7.48 6.15 12.79
C ARG A 90 -6.06 5.58 12.71
N ARG A 91 -5.50 5.35 11.52
CA ARG A 91 -4.22 4.63 11.30
C ARG A 91 -3.47 5.14 10.06
N VAL A 92 -2.18 4.83 9.96
CA VAL A 92 -1.35 5.10 8.76
C VAL A 92 -1.84 4.29 7.56
N VAL A 93 -2.20 3.02 7.79
CA VAL A 93 -2.93 2.22 6.82
C VAL A 93 -4.31 1.97 7.38
N ASP A 94 -5.29 2.63 6.77
CA ASP A 94 -6.65 2.75 7.30
C ASP A 94 -7.58 1.64 6.76
N HIS A 95 -7.28 1.08 5.59
CA HIS A 95 -8.01 -0.06 5.02
C HIS A 95 -7.13 -0.93 4.10
N ILE A 96 -7.32 -2.26 4.19
CA ILE A 96 -6.69 -3.26 3.29
C ILE A 96 -7.77 -4.22 2.76
N GLY A 97 -8.12 -4.09 1.49
CA GLY A 97 -9.09 -4.95 0.81
C GLY A 97 -8.44 -6.16 0.13
N PHE A 98 -8.95 -7.35 0.43
CA PHE A 98 -8.48 -8.63 -0.14
C PHE A 98 -9.49 -9.14 -1.19
N HIS A 99 -9.02 -9.35 -2.42
CA HIS A 99 -9.82 -9.77 -3.58
C HIS A 99 -9.03 -10.68 -4.56
#